data_AF-A0YT00-F1
#
_entry.id   AF-A0YT00-F1
#
_cell.length_a   1.000
_cell.length_b   1.000
_cell.length_c   1.000
_cell.angle_alpha   90.00
_cell.angle_beta   90.00
_cell.angle_gamma   90.00
#
_symmetry.space_group_name_H-M   'P 1'
#
loop_
_entity.id
_entity.type
_entity.pdbx_description
1 polymer ?
#
loop_
_entity_poly.entity_id
_entity_poly.type
_entity_poly.pdbx_seq_one_letter_code
_entity_poly.pdbx_strand_id
1 'polypeptide(L)'
;MVKNHQLAKSISDAAWYRFREWLEYMARVYGVPVIAVEPAYTSQNCSNCGEKVVKTLATRTHKCPHCGYIADRDKNAARKCDSFSLNLETGGRLASVK
;
A
#
# COMPACT_ATOMS: atom_id res chain seq x y z
N MET A 1 6.55 11.09 -8.42
CA MET A 1 6.63 10.50 -7.06
C MET A 1 7.09 11.50 -6.00
N VAL A 2 8.02 12.42 -6.32
CA VAL A 2 8.51 13.42 -5.37
C VAL A 2 7.76 14.74 -5.54
N LYS A 3 6.86 15.07 -4.61
CA LYS A 3 6.12 16.35 -4.60
C LYS A 3 6.42 17.22 -3.38
N ASN A 4 6.82 16.61 -2.26
CA ASN A 4 7.14 17.31 -1.02
C ASN A 4 8.66 17.49 -0.89
N HIS A 5 9.13 18.73 -0.91
CA HIS A 5 10.56 19.07 -0.83
C HIS A 5 11.23 18.60 0.47
N GLN A 6 10.49 18.59 1.59
CA GLN A 6 11.03 18.15 2.90
C GLN A 6 11.24 16.63 2.95
N LEU A 7 10.46 15.86 2.19
CA LEU A 7 10.56 14.40 2.13
C LEU A 7 11.30 13.91 0.88
N ALA A 8 11.64 14.80 -0.05
CA ALA A 8 12.21 14.47 -1.34
C ALA A 8 13.44 13.58 -1.24
N LYS A 9 14.39 13.96 -0.37
CA LYS A 9 15.61 13.17 -0.14
C LYS A 9 15.28 11.75 0.34
N SER A 10 14.47 11.62 1.39
CA SER A 10 14.09 10.30 1.93
C SER A 10 13.34 9.41 0.93
N ILE A 11 12.53 10.00 0.04
CA ILE A 11 11.80 9.27 -0.99
C ILE A 11 12.76 8.81 -2.10
N SER A 12 13.71 9.66 -2.49
CA SER A 12 14.72 9.34 -3.51
C SER A 12 15.70 8.27 -3.01
N ASP A 13 16.16 8.38 -1.76
CA ASP A 13 17.09 7.43 -1.14
C ASP A 13 16.48 6.02 -1.03
N ALA A 14 15.16 5.93 -0.86
CA ALA A 14 14.45 4.64 -0.83
C ALA A 14 14.34 3.95 -2.22
N ALA A 15 14.58 4.68 -3.31
CA ALA A 15 14.66 4.13 -4.68
C ALA A 15 13.47 3.22 -5.11
N TRP A 16 12.24 3.56 -4.70
CA TRP A 16 11.04 2.73 -4.91
C TRP A 16 10.80 2.28 -6.36
N TYR A 17 11.15 3.12 -7.34
CA TYR A 17 11.03 2.78 -8.75
C TYR A 17 11.97 1.63 -9.13
N ARG A 18 13.26 1.72 -8.79
CA ARG A 18 14.23 0.65 -9.05
C ARG A 18 13.87 -0.63 -8.30
N PHE A 19 13.39 -0.52 -7.07
CA PHE A 19 12.92 -1.68 -6.30
C PHE A 19 11.82 -2.43 -7.05
N ARG A 20 10.85 -1.69 -7.63
CA ARG A 20 9.78 -2.30 -8.43
C ARG A 20 10.30 -2.96 -9.70
N GLU A 21 11.20 -2.30 -10.43
CA GLU A 21 11.80 -2.88 -11.65
C GLU A 21 12.47 -4.22 -11.37
N TRP A 22 13.26 -4.32 -10.30
CA TRP A 22 13.89 -5.57 -9.90
C TRP A 22 12.89 -6.64 -9.47
N LEU A 23 11.83 -6.24 -8.75
CA LEU A 23 10.77 -7.14 -8.31
C LEU A 23 10.00 -7.72 -9.50
N GLU A 24 9.64 -6.90 -10.48
CA GLU A 24 8.99 -7.32 -11.73
C GLU A 24 9.90 -8.20 -12.60
N TYR A 25 11.19 -7.87 -12.65
CA TYR A 25 12.18 -8.68 -13.36
C TYR A 25 12.30 -10.09 -12.75
N MET A 26 12.48 -10.19 -11.42
CA MET A 26 12.54 -11.47 -10.72
C MET A 26 11.23 -12.25 -10.85
N ALA A 27 10.09 -11.59 -10.72
CA ALA A 27 8.78 -12.20 -10.92
C ALA A 27 8.64 -12.87 -12.29
N ARG A 28 9.14 -12.22 -13.36
CA ARG A 28 9.18 -12.81 -14.70
C ARG A 28 10.09 -14.03 -14.79
N VAL A 29 11.25 -14.00 -14.12
CA VAL A 29 12.20 -15.12 -14.09
C VAL A 29 11.59 -16.35 -13.41
N TYR A 30 10.89 -16.15 -12.28
CA TYR A 30 10.32 -17.24 -11.49
C TYR A 30 8.86 -17.59 -11.85
N GLY A 31 8.25 -16.88 -12.80
CA GLY A 31 6.84 -17.07 -13.17
C GLY A 31 5.85 -16.71 -12.07
N VAL A 32 6.21 -15.80 -11.15
CA VAL A 32 5.37 -15.35 -10.04
C VAL A 32 4.58 -14.11 -10.47
N PRO A 33 3.25 -14.04 -10.29
CA PRO A 33 2.48 -12.85 -10.62
C PRO A 33 2.78 -11.70 -9.65
N VAL A 34 2.95 -10.50 -10.19
CA VAL A 34 3.07 -9.25 -9.42
C VAL A 34 1.99 -8.31 -9.86
N ILE A 35 1.22 -7.82 -8.89
CA ILE A 35 0.08 -6.95 -9.12
C ILE A 35 0.31 -5.66 -8.34
N ALA A 36 0.32 -4.55 -9.07
CA ALA A 36 0.37 -3.23 -8.46
C ALA A 36 -1.04 -2.80 -8.01
N VAL A 37 -1.11 -2.26 -6.80
CA VAL A 37 -2.35 -1.72 -6.21
C VAL A 37 -2.24 -0.21 -6.07
N GLU A 38 -3.39 0.48 -6.15
CA GLU A 38 -3.44 1.93 -5.92
C GLU A 38 -2.98 2.25 -4.48
N PRO A 39 -1.90 3.03 -4.28
CA PRO A 39 -1.33 3.25 -2.95
C PRO A 39 -2.18 4.18 -2.07
N ALA A 40 -3.16 4.88 -2.64
CA ALA A 40 -3.98 5.86 -1.94
C ALA A 40 -4.76 5.24 -0.76
N TYR A 41 -4.67 5.88 0.40
CA TYR A 41 -5.46 5.57 1.62
C TYR A 41 -5.30 4.16 2.22
N THR A 42 -4.40 3.32 1.70
CA THR A 42 -4.12 1.95 2.20
C THR A 42 -3.78 1.90 3.69
N SER A 43 -3.03 2.88 4.18
CA SER A 43 -2.65 2.99 5.59
C SER A 43 -3.67 3.74 6.45
N GLN A 44 -4.65 4.43 5.86
CA GLN A 44 -5.67 5.20 6.58
C GLN A 44 -6.98 4.44 6.71
N ASN A 45 -7.40 3.72 5.68
CA ASN A 45 -8.61 2.92 5.69
C ASN A 45 -8.41 1.69 6.57
N CYS A 46 -9.37 1.42 7.45
CA CYS A 46 -9.32 0.26 8.32
C CYS A 46 -9.48 -1.01 7.48
N SER A 47 -8.58 -1.98 7.68
CA SER A 47 -8.69 -3.30 7.05
C SER A 47 -9.89 -4.11 7.56
N ASN A 48 -10.41 -3.81 8.75
CA ASN A 48 -11.54 -4.51 9.35
C ASN A 48 -12.90 -3.93 8.94
N CYS A 49 -13.10 -2.61 9.11
CA CYS A 49 -14.40 -1.98 8.84
C CYS A 49 -14.45 -1.09 7.59
N GLY A 50 -13.33 -0.87 6.90
CA GLY A 50 -13.26 0.00 5.71
C GLY A 50 -13.22 1.51 6.00
N GLU A 51 -13.57 1.93 7.21
CA GLU A 51 -13.68 3.35 7.57
C GLU A 51 -12.32 4.07 7.60
N LYS A 52 -12.32 5.35 7.23
CA LYS A 52 -11.09 6.14 7.10
C LYS A 52 -10.64 6.71 8.44
N VAL A 53 -9.44 6.35 8.86
CA VAL A 53 -8.80 6.88 10.07
C VAL A 53 -7.65 7.79 9.66
N VAL A 54 -7.88 9.10 9.71
CA VAL A 54 -6.87 10.11 9.42
C VAL A 54 -5.79 10.10 10.51
N LYS A 55 -4.53 10.03 10.09
CA LYS A 55 -3.37 9.97 10.98
C LYS A 55 -2.16 10.64 10.34
N THR A 56 -1.25 11.13 11.18
CA THR A 56 0.02 11.73 10.74
C THR A 56 1.04 10.65 10.40
N LEU A 57 2.11 11.01 9.66
CA LEU A 57 3.21 10.09 9.32
C LEU A 57 3.92 9.52 10.57
N ALA A 58 3.96 10.27 11.67
CA ALA A 58 4.55 9.85 12.94
C ALA A 58 3.70 8.77 13.66
N THR A 59 2.41 8.66 13.35
CA THR A 59 1.53 7.69 13.99
C THR A 59 1.79 6.30 13.41
N ARG A 60 2.44 5.42 14.18
CA ARG A 60 2.78 4.05 13.75
C ARG A 60 1.73 3.01 14.17
N THR A 61 0.88 3.31 15.15
CA THR A 61 -0.21 2.43 15.57
C THR A 61 -1.52 2.83 14.89
N HIS A 62 -2.19 1.90 14.23
CA HIS A 62 -3.56 2.06 13.79
C HIS A 62 -4.51 1.66 14.92
N LYS A 63 -5.24 2.63 15.46
CA LYS A 63 -6.37 2.41 16.36
C LYS A 63 -7.62 2.89 15.64
N CYS A 64 -8.55 1.99 15.33
CA CYS A 64 -9.79 2.37 14.67
C CYS A 64 -10.85 2.76 15.70
N PRO A 65 -11.38 4.00 15.69
CA PRO A 65 -12.42 4.43 16.62
C PRO A 65 -13.79 3.81 16.31
N HIS A 66 -13.99 3.28 15.09
CA HIS A 66 -15.28 2.73 14.65
C HIS A 66 -15.48 1.26 15.00
N CYS A 67 -14.43 0.45 14.93
CA CYS A 67 -14.52 -1.00 15.21
C CYS A 67 -13.59 -1.48 16.32
N GLY A 68 -12.81 -0.59 16.94
CA GLY A 68 -11.87 -0.96 18.02
C GLY A 68 -10.63 -1.73 17.56
N TYR A 69 -10.43 -1.94 16.25
CA TYR A 69 -9.26 -2.66 15.73
C TYR A 69 -7.96 -1.91 16.05
N ILE A 70 -6.99 -2.64 16.61
CA ILE A 70 -5.66 -2.12 16.96
C ILE A 70 -4.60 -2.98 16.28
N ALA A 71 -3.76 -2.36 15.46
CA ALA A 71 -2.63 -3.01 14.84
C ALA A 71 -1.52 -2.01 14.53
N ASP A 72 -0.36 -2.51 14.13
CA ASP A 72 0.63 -1.66 13.47
C ASP A 72 0.07 -1.10 12.14
N ARG A 73 0.43 0.14 11.82
CA ARG A 73 -0.04 0.83 10.60
C ARG A 73 0.32 0.07 9.34
N ASP A 74 1.53 -0.50 9.30
CA ASP A 74 2.03 -1.20 8.12
C ASP A 74 1.37 -2.59 8.03
N LYS A 75 1.03 -3.22 9.16
CA LYS A 75 0.17 -4.44 9.19
C LYS A 75 -1.24 -4.16 8.67
N ASN A 76 -1.84 -3.03 9.05
CA ASN A 76 -3.15 -2.63 8.51
C ASN A 76 -3.08 -2.40 6.99
N ALA A 77 -2.04 -1.70 6.53
CA ALA A 77 -1.83 -1.44 5.11
C ALA A 77 -1.64 -2.75 4.32
N ALA A 78 -0.84 -3.69 4.83
CA ALA A 78 -0.63 -5.00 4.21
C ALA A 78 -1.93 -5.79 4.06
N ARG A 79 -2.75 -5.88 5.11
CA ARG A 79 -4.08 -6.52 5.05
C ARG A 79 -5.01 -5.81 4.07
N LYS A 80 -4.92 -4.48 3.98
CA LYS A 80 -5.72 -3.72 3.02
C LYS A 80 -5.28 -4.01 1.58
N CYS A 81 -3.98 -4.08 1.31
CA CYS A 81 -3.43 -4.50 0.02
C CYS A 81 -3.89 -5.91 -0.36
N ASP A 82 -3.86 -6.86 0.59
CA ASP A 82 -4.31 -8.23 0.37
C ASP A 82 -5.81 -8.31 0.00
N SER A 83 -6.64 -7.47 0.64
CA SER A 83 -8.05 -7.37 0.25
C SER A 83 -8.25 -6.87 -1.19
N PHE A 84 -7.35 -6.03 -1.72
CA PHE A 84 -7.44 -5.58 -3.10
C PHE A 84 -7.10 -6.70 -4.09
N SER A 85 -6.13 -7.57 -3.78
CA SER A 85 -5.80 -8.73 -4.64
C SER A 85 -6.99 -9.66 -4.83
N LEU A 86 -7.74 -9.97 -3.76
CA LEU A 86 -8.94 -10.82 -3.84
C LEU A 86 -10.05 -10.21 -4.70
N ASN A 87 -10.16 -8.87 -4.72
CA ASN A 87 -11.15 -8.16 -5.55
C ASN A 87 -10.79 -8.17 -7.05
N LEU A 88 -9.52 -8.39 -7.40
CA LEU A 88 -9.07 -8.47 -8.79
C LEU A 88 -9.38 -9.84 -9.41
N GLU A 89 -9.33 -10.91 -8.63
CA GLU A 89 -9.74 -12.26 -9.06
C GLU A 89 -11.25 -12.34 -9.36
N THR A 90 -12.04 -11.43 -8.79
CA THR A 90 -13.50 -11.36 -8.93
C THR A 90 -13.99 -10.32 -9.96
N GLY A 91 -13.09 -9.76 -10.78
CA GLY A 91 -13.44 -8.90 -11.92
C GLY A 91 -13.22 -7.40 -11.74
N GLY A 92 -12.44 -6.97 -10.75
CA GLY A 92 -12.08 -5.57 -10.54
C GLY A 92 -11.13 -5.00 -11.61
N ARG A 93 -11.46 -3.81 -12.15
CA ARG A 93 -10.67 -3.07 -13.14
C ARG A 93 -9.20 -2.89 -12.71
N LEU A 94 -8.27 -3.31 -13.58
CA LEU A 94 -6.86 -2.95 -13.51
C LEU A 94 -6.74 -1.42 -13.48
N ALA A 95 -6.22 -0.87 -12.38
CA ALA A 95 -5.63 0.47 -12.44
C ALA A 95 -4.36 0.32 -13.28
N SER A 96 -4.45 0.66 -14.57
CA SER A 96 -3.32 0.72 -15.47
C SER A 96 -2.28 1.66 -14.86
N VAL A 97 -1.20 1.09 -14.33
CA VAL A 97 -0.09 1.83 -13.74
C VAL A 97 0.60 2.54 -14.89
N LYS A 98 0.35 3.85 -15.01
CA LYS A 98 1.21 4.76 -15.78
C LYS A 98 2.40 5.18 -14.94
#